data_AF-A0A1D8AUF8-F1
#
_entry.id   AF-A0A1D8AUF8-F1
#
_cell.length_a   1.000
_cell.length_b   1.000
_cell.length_c   1.000
_cell.angle_alpha   90.00
_cell.angle_beta   90.00
_cell.angle_gamma   90.00
#
_symmetry.space_group_name_H-M   'P 1'
#
loop_
_entity.id
_entity.type
_entity.pdbx_description
1 polymer ?
#
loop_
_entity_poly.entity_id
_entity_poly.type
_entity_poly.pdbx_seq_one_letter_code
_entity_poly.pdbx_strand_id
1 'polypeptide(L)'
;MRAPRSVPLLAILALLPCVRAAETGGGLPPTPSRAWVQALFDSWRAPVPPRHLGGNLYYVGASGVSAWLITTPAGHILLDTGFEDTVPIIVRGVEQLGFKVTDIRLILSSHAHIDHTGGHALMKRTTGAEVVASAADARVLESGGADDFLVWPKDTLLYAPVPVDRIIADGDTVTLGGTTLTAHLTPGHTRGATTWTMELADGGRSYQVVFFSSASINAGTRLLGNAAYPGIVADLEQTLATLKALPCDLYLAPHGGQFAMADKFARLDRGEGVAALVDPAGWRELIAGAERSFRDQLAREQALAQP
;
A
#
# COMPACT_ATOMS: atom_id res chain seq x y z
N MET A 1 15.42 -32.64 -34.03
CA MET A 1 15.58 -32.46 -32.58
C MET A 1 16.57 -31.33 -32.33
N ARG A 2 16.09 -30.12 -32.07
CA ARG A 2 16.91 -28.95 -31.69
C ARG A 2 16.60 -28.63 -30.22
N ALA A 3 17.64 -28.61 -29.39
CA ALA A 3 17.55 -28.31 -27.97
C ALA A 3 17.01 -26.87 -27.74
N PRO A 4 16.23 -26.63 -26.67
CA PRO A 4 15.81 -25.28 -26.34
C PRO A 4 16.98 -24.51 -25.76
N ARG A 5 17.21 -23.29 -26.26
CA ARG A 5 18.17 -22.34 -25.72
C ARG A 5 17.62 -21.81 -24.40
N SER A 6 18.32 -22.09 -23.32
CA SER A 6 18.17 -21.47 -22.00
C SER A 6 18.37 -19.96 -22.10
N VAL A 7 17.32 -19.20 -21.80
CA VAL A 7 17.41 -17.75 -21.59
C VAL A 7 17.90 -17.54 -20.15
N PRO A 8 18.98 -16.77 -19.91
CA PRO A 8 19.44 -16.52 -18.56
C PRO A 8 18.43 -15.60 -17.87
N LEU A 9 17.87 -16.07 -16.75
CA LEU A 9 17.07 -15.28 -15.83
C LEU A 9 18.02 -14.27 -15.16
N LEU A 10 18.10 -13.05 -15.69
CA LEU A 10 18.72 -11.94 -14.98
C LEU A 10 17.80 -11.62 -13.79
N ALA A 11 18.11 -12.18 -12.63
CA ALA A 11 17.57 -11.74 -11.36
C ALA A 11 18.08 -10.31 -11.11
N ILE A 12 17.29 -9.31 -11.51
CA ILE A 12 17.48 -7.95 -11.01
C ILE A 12 17.02 -8.00 -9.55
N LEU A 13 18.00 -8.25 -8.67
CA LEU A 13 17.88 -7.98 -7.25
C LEU A 13 17.73 -6.46 -7.14
N ALA A 14 16.50 -5.95 -7.25
CA ALA A 14 16.19 -4.59 -6.84
C ALA A 14 16.30 -4.56 -5.32
N LEU A 15 17.54 -4.46 -4.83
CA LEU A 15 17.84 -3.81 -3.58
C LEU A 15 17.22 -2.42 -3.72
N LEU A 16 15.96 -2.25 -3.30
CA LEU A 16 15.54 -0.94 -2.86
C LEU A 16 16.62 -0.51 -1.88
N PRO A 17 17.25 0.66 -2.07
CA PRO A 17 17.90 1.26 -0.94
C PRO A 17 16.79 1.40 0.09
N CYS A 18 16.87 0.58 1.16
CA CYS A 18 16.55 1.09 2.49
C CYS A 18 17.06 2.52 2.45
N VAL A 19 16.15 3.49 2.55
CA VAL A 19 16.49 4.90 2.47
C VAL A 19 17.56 5.10 3.54
N ARG A 20 18.82 4.99 3.13
CA ARG A 20 19.91 5.68 3.76
C ARG A 20 19.49 7.10 3.46
N ALA A 21 18.79 7.69 4.42
CA ALA A 21 18.62 9.12 4.50
C ALA A 21 19.98 9.68 4.09
N ALA A 22 20.01 10.48 3.04
CA ALA A 22 21.20 11.18 2.67
C ALA A 22 21.62 11.97 3.91
N GLU A 23 22.58 11.42 4.66
CA GLU A 23 23.28 12.09 5.74
C GLU A 23 24.21 13.12 5.11
N THR A 24 23.64 14.13 4.43
CA THR A 24 24.39 15.28 3.92
C THR A 24 23.48 16.50 3.82
N GLY A 25 23.14 17.07 4.97
CA GLY A 25 22.61 18.43 5.05
C GLY A 25 21.65 18.61 6.23
N GLY A 26 22.05 19.37 7.24
CA GLY A 26 21.18 19.78 8.35
C GLY A 26 20.08 20.78 7.95
N GLY A 27 19.54 20.66 6.73
CA GLY A 27 18.50 21.54 6.20
C GLY A 27 17.11 20.90 6.23
N LEU A 28 16.10 21.68 5.85
CA LEU A 28 14.74 21.17 5.63
C LEU A 28 14.72 20.09 4.54
N PRO A 29 13.80 19.12 4.59
CA PRO A 29 13.73 18.05 3.60
C PRO A 29 13.44 18.64 2.20
N PRO A 30 14.22 18.27 1.17
CA PRO A 30 14.03 18.80 -0.17
C PRO A 30 12.74 18.26 -0.80
N THR A 31 12.06 19.10 -1.58
CA THR A 31 10.97 18.66 -2.45
C THR A 31 11.54 17.85 -3.63
N PRO A 32 10.96 16.68 -3.96
CA PRO A 32 11.41 15.91 -5.12
C PRO A 32 11.24 16.64 -6.45
N SER A 33 12.15 16.39 -7.39
CA SER A 33 12.01 16.89 -8.77
C SER A 33 11.05 16.01 -9.57
N ARG A 34 10.39 16.59 -10.59
CA ARG A 34 9.52 15.84 -11.50
C ARG A 34 10.20 14.62 -12.13
N ALA A 35 11.45 14.77 -12.57
CA ALA A 35 12.21 13.69 -13.21
C ALA A 35 12.47 12.53 -12.23
N TRP A 36 12.72 12.85 -10.95
CA TRP A 36 12.89 11.84 -9.92
C TRP A 36 11.58 11.10 -9.64
N VAL A 37 10.46 11.83 -9.52
CA VAL A 37 9.12 11.22 -9.30
C VAL A 37 8.75 10.29 -10.46
N GLN A 38 8.98 10.71 -11.70
CA GLN A 38 8.72 9.87 -12.87
C GLN A 38 9.54 8.58 -12.84
N ALA A 39 10.86 8.67 -12.62
CA ALA A 39 11.72 7.50 -12.56
C ALA A 39 11.33 6.54 -11.43
N LEU A 40 10.91 7.07 -10.28
CA LEU A 40 10.39 6.28 -9.17
C LEU A 40 9.13 5.51 -9.60
N PHE A 41 8.14 6.19 -10.16
CA PHE A 41 6.89 5.57 -10.57
C PHE A 41 7.09 4.53 -11.68
N ASP A 42 7.96 4.79 -12.65
CA ASP A 42 8.28 3.84 -13.71
C ASP A 42 8.86 2.53 -13.14
N SER A 43 9.65 2.62 -12.06
CA SER A 43 10.24 1.45 -11.41
C SER A 43 9.23 0.50 -10.74
N TRP A 44 8.00 0.96 -10.52
CA TRP A 44 6.98 0.22 -9.77
C TRP A 44 5.96 -0.53 -10.64
N ARG A 45 5.91 -0.22 -11.94
CA ARG A 45 4.81 -0.62 -12.83
C ARG A 45 5.07 -1.90 -13.62
N ALA A 46 6.20 -2.58 -13.40
CA ALA A 46 6.49 -3.80 -14.14
C ALA A 46 5.53 -4.93 -13.73
N PRO A 47 4.99 -5.71 -14.68
CA PRO A 47 4.11 -6.83 -14.36
C PRO A 47 4.89 -7.94 -13.63
N VAL A 48 4.23 -8.58 -12.66
CA VAL A 48 4.71 -9.81 -12.02
C VAL A 48 3.61 -10.86 -12.07
N PRO A 49 3.93 -12.16 -12.00
CA PRO A 49 2.91 -13.20 -11.98
C PRO A 49 1.94 -13.02 -10.79
N PRO A 50 0.61 -13.14 -11.00
CA PRO A 50 -0.33 -13.18 -9.89
C PRO A 50 -0.08 -14.44 -9.05
N ARG A 51 -0.40 -14.38 -7.76
CA ARG A 51 -0.08 -15.48 -6.83
C ARG A 51 -1.22 -15.73 -5.86
N HIS A 52 -1.47 -17.00 -5.59
CA HIS A 52 -2.23 -17.41 -4.42
C HIS A 52 -1.30 -17.39 -3.20
N LEU A 53 -1.68 -16.62 -2.18
CA LEU A 53 -0.87 -16.44 -0.97
C LEU A 53 -1.26 -17.43 0.13
N GLY A 54 -2.53 -17.86 0.12
CA GLY A 54 -3.14 -18.79 1.06
C GLY A 54 -4.61 -18.48 1.26
N GLY A 55 -5.41 -19.48 1.68
CA GLY A 55 -6.85 -19.33 1.89
C GLY A 55 -7.53 -18.65 0.71
N ASN A 56 -8.16 -17.50 0.94
CA ASN A 56 -8.83 -16.70 -0.07
C ASN A 56 -8.07 -15.42 -0.48
N LEU A 57 -6.76 -15.36 -0.23
CA LEU A 57 -5.93 -14.17 -0.43
C LEU A 57 -4.97 -14.34 -1.62
N TYR A 58 -4.94 -13.34 -2.49
CA TYR A 58 -4.15 -13.35 -3.72
C TYR A 58 -3.43 -12.02 -3.96
N TYR A 59 -2.26 -12.10 -4.58
CA TYR A 59 -1.53 -10.96 -5.13
C TYR A 59 -1.87 -10.78 -6.60
N VAL A 60 -2.25 -9.57 -6.99
CA VAL A 60 -2.57 -9.19 -8.39
C VAL A 60 -1.92 -7.86 -8.81
N GLY A 61 -1.05 -7.29 -7.97
CA GLY A 61 -0.35 -6.03 -8.22
C GLY A 61 0.83 -6.11 -9.19
N ALA A 62 1.58 -5.00 -9.26
CA ALA A 62 2.78 -4.85 -10.09
C ALA A 62 4.06 -5.12 -9.27
N SER A 63 5.24 -4.76 -9.78
CA SER A 63 6.53 -5.04 -9.13
C SER A 63 6.79 -4.20 -7.88
N GLY A 64 6.35 -2.95 -7.87
CA GLY A 64 6.62 -2.00 -6.78
C GLY A 64 5.38 -1.47 -6.08
N VAL A 65 4.20 -1.64 -6.66
CA VAL A 65 2.91 -1.29 -6.06
C VAL A 65 2.00 -2.51 -5.99
N SER A 66 1.49 -2.76 -4.79
CA SER A 66 0.69 -3.93 -4.47
C SER A 66 -0.78 -3.70 -4.82
N ALA A 67 -1.46 -4.79 -5.19
CA ALA A 67 -2.91 -4.88 -5.23
C ALA A 67 -3.30 -6.28 -4.76
N TRP A 68 -4.29 -6.36 -3.87
CA TRP A 68 -4.67 -7.59 -3.18
C TRP A 68 -6.09 -7.97 -3.55
N LEU A 69 -6.28 -9.20 -4.01
CA LEU A 69 -7.60 -9.75 -4.25
C LEU A 69 -7.97 -10.70 -3.11
N ILE A 70 -9.09 -10.43 -2.46
CA ILE A 70 -9.68 -11.28 -1.42
C ILE A 70 -10.97 -11.87 -1.98
N THR A 71 -10.99 -13.18 -2.18
CA THR A 71 -12.11 -13.85 -2.85
C THR A 71 -13.13 -14.40 -1.86
N THR A 72 -14.40 -14.38 -2.24
CA THR A 72 -15.51 -14.85 -1.41
C THR A 72 -16.60 -15.45 -2.31
N PRO A 73 -17.51 -16.29 -1.77
CA PRO A 73 -18.65 -16.79 -2.52
C PRO A 73 -19.65 -15.72 -2.98
N ALA A 74 -19.62 -14.52 -2.39
CA ALA A 74 -20.51 -13.40 -2.73
C ALA A 74 -19.87 -12.35 -3.66
N GLY A 75 -18.68 -12.66 -4.20
CA GLY A 75 -17.87 -11.72 -4.98
C GLY A 75 -16.52 -11.44 -4.31
N HIS A 76 -15.77 -10.48 -4.81
CA HIS A 76 -14.38 -10.24 -4.39
C HIS A 76 -14.18 -8.82 -3.87
N ILE A 77 -13.19 -8.67 -3.00
CA ILE A 77 -12.71 -7.38 -2.52
C ILE A 77 -11.33 -7.15 -3.16
N LEU A 78 -11.13 -5.98 -3.74
CA LEU A 78 -9.84 -5.53 -4.23
C LEU A 78 -9.31 -4.44 -3.30
N LEU A 79 -8.12 -4.61 -2.74
CA LEU A 79 -7.43 -3.57 -1.98
C LEU A 79 -6.30 -3.00 -2.85
N ASP A 80 -6.39 -1.69 -3.10
CA ASP A 80 -5.53 -0.93 -4.01
C ASP A 80 -5.60 -1.35 -5.49
N THR A 81 -5.20 -0.44 -6.37
CA THR A 81 -5.24 -0.61 -7.84
C THR A 81 -3.96 -0.21 -8.55
N GLY A 82 -2.98 0.31 -7.82
CA GLY A 82 -1.82 0.93 -8.45
C GLY A 82 -2.19 2.20 -9.20
N PHE A 83 -1.54 2.38 -10.35
CA PHE A 83 -1.81 3.41 -11.35
C PHE A 83 -2.89 2.96 -12.36
N GLU A 84 -3.43 3.88 -13.15
CA GLU A 84 -4.39 3.55 -14.22
C GLU A 84 -3.83 2.53 -15.22
N ASP A 85 -2.55 2.64 -15.59
CA ASP A 85 -1.87 1.73 -16.52
C ASP A 85 -1.53 0.35 -15.90
N THR A 86 -1.65 0.19 -14.58
CA THR A 86 -1.52 -1.10 -13.89
C THR A 86 -2.83 -1.87 -13.80
N VAL A 87 -3.98 -1.23 -14.03
CA VAL A 87 -5.30 -1.92 -14.03
C VAL A 87 -5.34 -3.10 -15.00
N PRO A 88 -4.84 -3.01 -16.26
CA PRO A 88 -4.76 -4.17 -17.15
C PRO A 88 -3.90 -5.33 -16.60
N ILE A 89 -2.91 -5.06 -15.75
CA ILE A 89 -2.12 -6.10 -15.08
C ILE A 89 -3.01 -6.83 -14.07
N ILE A 90 -3.75 -6.07 -13.25
CA ILE A 90 -4.68 -6.61 -12.25
C ILE A 90 -5.76 -7.45 -12.92
N VAL A 91 -6.43 -6.93 -13.96
CA VAL A 91 -7.49 -7.66 -14.68
C VAL A 91 -6.99 -9.00 -15.19
N ARG A 92 -5.85 -9.01 -15.90
CA ARG A 92 -5.25 -10.27 -16.39
C ARG A 92 -4.85 -11.19 -15.24
N GLY A 93 -4.35 -10.63 -14.14
CA GLY A 93 -3.96 -11.41 -12.96
C GLY A 93 -5.15 -12.14 -12.33
N VAL A 94 -6.28 -11.43 -12.16
CA VAL A 94 -7.54 -11.97 -11.65
C VAL A 94 -8.04 -13.11 -12.57
N GLU A 95 -8.04 -12.89 -13.89
CA GLU A 95 -8.48 -13.87 -14.88
C GLU A 95 -7.56 -15.11 -14.95
N GLN A 96 -6.23 -14.91 -14.85
CA GLN A 96 -5.25 -16.00 -14.80
C GLN A 96 -5.42 -16.89 -13.57
N LEU A 97 -5.87 -16.32 -12.46
CA LEU A 97 -6.21 -17.06 -11.24
C LEU A 97 -7.57 -17.78 -11.33
N GLY A 98 -8.29 -17.63 -12.45
CA GLY A 98 -9.58 -18.28 -12.69
C GLY A 98 -10.79 -17.52 -12.15
N PHE A 99 -10.62 -16.28 -11.71
CA PHE A 99 -11.71 -15.42 -11.24
C PHE A 99 -12.20 -14.49 -12.35
N LYS A 100 -13.40 -13.93 -12.17
CA LYS A 100 -13.92 -12.89 -13.07
C LYS A 100 -13.69 -11.54 -12.44
N VAL A 101 -13.10 -10.61 -13.20
CA VAL A 101 -12.89 -9.23 -12.72
C VAL A 101 -14.22 -8.56 -12.34
N THR A 102 -15.30 -8.87 -13.05
CA THR A 102 -16.65 -8.35 -12.78
C THR A 102 -17.29 -8.91 -11.51
N ASP A 103 -16.67 -9.90 -10.86
CA ASP A 103 -17.11 -10.36 -9.54
C ASP A 103 -16.48 -9.56 -8.40
N ILE A 104 -15.55 -8.62 -8.66
CA ILE A 104 -15.10 -7.63 -7.68
C ILE A 104 -16.28 -6.71 -7.34
N ARG A 105 -16.67 -6.68 -6.06
CA ARG A 105 -17.81 -5.89 -5.56
C ARG A 105 -17.38 -4.69 -4.76
N LEU A 106 -16.20 -4.76 -4.14
CA LEU A 106 -15.65 -3.71 -3.29
C LEU A 106 -14.23 -3.38 -3.71
N ILE A 107 -13.92 -2.09 -3.79
CA ILE A 107 -12.57 -1.55 -3.95
C ILE A 107 -12.24 -0.76 -2.68
N LEU A 108 -11.23 -1.22 -1.96
CA LEU A 108 -10.70 -0.57 -0.77
C LEU A 108 -9.40 0.16 -1.12
N SER A 109 -9.06 1.16 -0.33
CA SER A 109 -7.77 1.86 -0.42
C SER A 109 -6.95 1.67 0.86
N SER A 110 -5.64 1.53 0.71
CA SER A 110 -4.70 1.73 1.81
C SER A 110 -4.52 3.22 2.10
N HIS A 111 -4.28 4.04 1.07
CA HIS A 111 -4.26 5.50 1.17
C HIS A 111 -4.39 6.16 -0.22
N ALA A 112 -4.87 7.40 -0.26
CA ALA A 112 -5.28 8.11 -1.49
C ALA A 112 -4.16 8.77 -2.33
N HIS A 113 -3.04 8.06 -2.57
CA HIS A 113 -2.02 8.48 -3.54
C HIS A 113 -2.16 7.79 -4.90
N ILE A 114 -1.68 8.46 -5.96
CA ILE A 114 -1.77 8.04 -7.36
C ILE A 114 -1.29 6.61 -7.62
N ASP A 115 -0.27 6.17 -6.90
CA ASP A 115 0.38 4.88 -7.03
C ASP A 115 -0.36 3.74 -6.34
N HIS A 116 -1.49 4.02 -5.67
CA HIS A 116 -2.38 3.02 -5.10
C HIS A 116 -3.83 3.18 -5.57
N THR A 117 -4.28 4.42 -5.76
CA THR A 117 -5.67 4.73 -6.12
C THR A 117 -5.83 5.29 -7.53
N GLY A 118 -4.74 5.49 -8.27
CA GLY A 118 -4.80 6.01 -9.63
C GLY A 118 -5.59 5.13 -10.60
N GLY A 119 -5.67 3.83 -10.33
CA GLY A 119 -6.50 2.89 -11.07
C GLY A 119 -7.96 2.76 -10.60
N HIS A 120 -8.37 3.39 -9.49
CA HIS A 120 -9.70 3.18 -8.90
C HIS A 120 -10.84 3.54 -9.85
N ALA A 121 -10.76 4.69 -10.53
CA ALA A 121 -11.82 5.12 -11.44
C ALA A 121 -12.00 4.13 -12.62
N LEU A 122 -10.91 3.63 -13.19
CA LEU A 122 -10.96 2.64 -14.27
C LEU A 122 -11.46 1.30 -13.77
N MET A 123 -10.99 0.84 -12.60
CA MET A 123 -11.44 -0.42 -12.00
C MET A 123 -12.94 -0.36 -11.66
N LYS A 124 -13.42 0.73 -11.05
CA LYS A 124 -14.85 0.95 -10.77
C LYS A 124 -15.71 0.89 -12.03
N ARG A 125 -15.29 1.53 -13.13
CA ARG A 125 -15.99 1.42 -14.42
C ARG A 125 -15.98 0.00 -14.99
N THR A 126 -14.90 -0.74 -14.76
CA THR A 126 -14.72 -2.10 -15.26
C THR A 126 -15.61 -3.10 -14.54
N THR A 127 -15.81 -2.93 -13.23
CA THR A 127 -16.45 -3.93 -12.37
C THR A 127 -17.84 -3.52 -11.88
N GLY A 128 -18.12 -2.22 -11.80
CA GLY A 128 -19.29 -1.70 -11.09
C GLY A 128 -19.17 -1.78 -9.56
N ALA A 129 -17.98 -2.06 -9.03
CA ALA A 129 -17.74 -2.17 -7.59
C ALA A 129 -17.94 -0.86 -6.84
N GLU A 130 -18.31 -0.95 -5.57
CA GLU A 130 -18.32 0.17 -4.64
C GLU A 130 -16.89 0.49 -4.18
N VAL A 131 -16.54 1.76 -4.15
CA VAL A 131 -15.30 2.28 -3.56
C VAL A 131 -15.57 2.65 -2.11
N VAL A 132 -14.76 2.10 -1.21
CA VAL A 132 -14.84 2.30 0.23
C VAL A 132 -13.55 2.96 0.73
N ALA A 133 -13.68 4.08 1.42
CA ALA A 133 -12.54 4.82 1.95
C ALA A 133 -12.92 5.57 3.23
N SER A 134 -11.91 6.02 3.98
CA SER A 134 -12.14 6.94 5.11
C SER A 134 -12.61 8.31 4.62
N ALA A 135 -13.25 9.08 5.49
CA ALA A 135 -13.77 10.40 5.14
C ALA A 135 -12.68 11.36 4.62
N ALA A 136 -11.48 11.30 5.22
CA ALA A 136 -10.39 12.19 4.85
C ALA A 136 -9.78 11.83 3.47
N ASP A 137 -9.66 10.55 3.15
CA ASP A 137 -9.13 10.12 1.85
C ASP A 137 -10.19 10.14 0.74
N ALA A 138 -11.48 10.04 1.08
CA ALA A 138 -12.57 10.23 0.13
C ALA A 138 -12.50 11.59 -0.57
N ARG A 139 -12.18 12.66 0.17
CA ARG A 139 -11.97 13.99 -0.40
C ARG A 139 -10.84 14.01 -1.44
N VAL A 140 -9.73 13.32 -1.17
CA VAL A 140 -8.58 13.26 -2.08
C VAL A 140 -8.93 12.45 -3.32
N LEU A 141 -9.59 11.30 -3.15
CA LEU A 141 -10.08 10.43 -4.22
C LEU A 141 -11.04 11.16 -5.18
N GLU A 142 -12.00 11.90 -4.62
CA GLU A 142 -13.02 12.64 -5.39
C GLU A 142 -12.43 13.85 -6.12
N SER A 143 -11.35 14.41 -5.58
CA SER A 143 -10.59 15.49 -6.24
C SER A 143 -9.55 14.99 -7.26
N GLY A 144 -9.33 13.67 -7.36
CA GLY A 144 -8.29 13.08 -8.21
C GLY A 144 -6.87 13.45 -7.76
N GLY A 145 -6.63 13.56 -6.44
CA GLY A 145 -5.34 13.96 -5.87
C GLY A 145 -5.12 15.47 -5.72
N ALA A 146 -6.04 16.32 -6.20
CA ALA A 146 -5.86 17.77 -6.15
C ALA A 146 -5.86 18.32 -4.70
N ASP A 147 -6.67 17.74 -3.82
CA ASP A 147 -6.82 18.16 -2.41
C ASP A 147 -5.75 17.56 -1.47
N ASP A 148 -4.75 16.86 -2.02
CA ASP A 148 -3.63 16.33 -1.25
C ASP A 148 -2.73 17.46 -0.69
N PHE A 149 -2.23 17.28 0.53
CA PHE A 149 -1.25 18.18 1.15
C PHE A 149 0.16 18.03 0.60
N LEU A 150 0.44 16.97 -0.16
CA LEU A 150 1.74 16.74 -0.78
C LEU A 150 2.20 17.96 -1.59
N VAL A 151 3.47 18.27 -1.40
CA VAL A 151 4.17 19.42 -2.03
C VAL A 151 4.94 19.03 -3.29
N TRP A 152 4.77 17.81 -3.80
CA TRP A 152 5.41 17.38 -5.05
C TRP A 152 4.78 18.10 -6.25
N PRO A 153 5.39 18.04 -7.44
CA PRO A 153 4.79 18.59 -8.66
C PRO A 153 3.37 18.04 -8.87
N LYS A 154 2.36 18.92 -8.81
CA LYS A 154 0.96 18.51 -8.78
C LYS A 154 0.57 17.65 -9.99
N ASP A 155 1.10 17.98 -11.17
CA ASP A 155 0.83 17.23 -12.39
C ASP A 155 1.41 15.80 -12.41
N THR A 156 2.29 15.46 -11.47
CA THR A 156 2.71 14.06 -11.24
C THR A 156 1.82 13.28 -10.27
N LEU A 157 0.98 13.98 -9.49
CA LEU A 157 0.16 13.38 -8.43
C LEU A 157 -1.31 13.23 -8.81
N LEU A 158 -1.75 13.85 -9.90
CA LEU A 158 -3.15 13.81 -10.32
C LEU A 158 -3.51 12.46 -10.96
N TYR A 159 -4.72 12.01 -10.67
CA TYR A 159 -5.33 10.82 -11.26
C TYR A 159 -6.81 11.05 -11.57
N ALA A 160 -7.42 10.11 -12.28
CA ALA A 160 -8.84 10.18 -12.58
C ALA A 160 -9.65 10.17 -11.27
N PRO A 161 -10.47 11.21 -10.99
CA PRO A 161 -11.27 11.26 -9.77
C PRO A 161 -12.27 10.11 -9.74
N VAL A 162 -12.56 9.65 -8.53
CA VAL A 162 -13.50 8.53 -8.31
C VAL A 162 -14.44 8.86 -7.15
N PRO A 163 -15.77 8.73 -7.32
CA PRO A 163 -16.70 8.91 -6.22
C PRO A 163 -16.57 7.76 -5.23
N VAL A 164 -16.53 8.08 -3.94
CA VAL A 164 -16.56 7.09 -2.86
C VAL A 164 -18.02 6.78 -2.52
N ASP A 165 -18.38 5.49 -2.56
CA ASP A 165 -19.77 5.07 -2.33
C ASP A 165 -20.04 4.80 -0.85
N ARG A 166 -19.00 4.42 -0.10
CA ARG A 166 -19.11 4.14 1.33
C ARG A 166 -17.95 4.75 2.10
N ILE A 167 -18.30 5.57 3.09
CA ILE A 167 -17.36 6.12 4.06
C ILE A 167 -17.22 5.17 5.25
N ILE A 168 -15.99 4.95 5.72
CA ILE A 168 -15.69 4.21 6.94
C ILE A 168 -14.98 5.08 7.99
N ALA A 169 -15.15 4.71 9.25
CA ALA A 169 -14.45 5.24 10.41
C ALA A 169 -13.48 4.21 10.99
N ASP A 170 -12.73 4.61 12.02
CA ASP A 170 -11.84 3.70 12.75
C ASP A 170 -12.63 2.58 13.45
N GLY A 171 -12.16 1.35 13.31
CA GLY A 171 -12.82 0.15 13.84
C GLY A 171 -14.01 -0.36 13.02
N ASP A 172 -14.44 0.35 11.96
CA ASP A 172 -15.51 -0.13 11.08
C ASP A 172 -15.11 -1.39 10.33
N THR A 173 -16.10 -2.23 10.04
CA THR A 173 -15.90 -3.47 9.30
C THR A 173 -16.50 -3.45 7.90
N VAL A 174 -15.80 -4.07 6.96
CA VAL A 174 -16.26 -4.37 5.61
C VAL A 174 -16.36 -5.90 5.48
N THR A 175 -17.58 -6.40 5.28
CA THR A 175 -17.85 -7.84 5.19
C THR A 175 -18.43 -8.19 3.82
N LEU A 176 -17.90 -9.23 3.19
CA LEU A 176 -18.42 -9.81 1.96
C LEU A 176 -18.27 -11.34 2.02
N GLY A 177 -19.35 -12.08 1.74
CA GLY A 177 -19.31 -13.54 1.60
C GLY A 177 -18.68 -14.31 2.77
N GLY A 178 -18.78 -13.79 3.99
CA GLY A 178 -18.21 -14.40 5.20
C GLY A 178 -16.78 -13.97 5.53
N THR A 179 -16.11 -13.18 4.69
CA THR A 179 -14.82 -12.55 4.99
C THR A 179 -15.04 -11.13 5.50
N THR A 180 -14.39 -10.78 6.61
CA THR A 180 -14.49 -9.45 7.22
C THR A 180 -13.12 -8.81 7.32
N LEU A 181 -13.00 -7.58 6.81
CA LEU A 181 -11.86 -6.71 7.01
C LEU A 181 -12.24 -5.61 8.01
N THR A 182 -11.37 -5.31 8.97
CA THR A 182 -11.53 -4.21 9.92
C THR A 182 -10.61 -3.07 9.52
N ALA A 183 -11.16 -1.86 9.44
CA ALA A 183 -10.42 -0.63 9.18
C ALA A 183 -9.76 -0.11 10.46
N HIS A 184 -8.49 0.24 10.37
CA HIS A 184 -7.74 0.95 11.40
C HIS A 184 -7.20 2.24 10.78
N LEU A 185 -7.71 3.38 11.21
CA LEU A 185 -7.22 4.66 10.70
C LEU A 185 -5.81 4.88 11.20
N THR A 186 -4.87 4.98 10.26
CA THR A 186 -3.45 5.20 10.50
C THR A 186 -2.98 6.46 9.75
N PRO A 187 -3.50 7.64 10.13
CA PRO A 187 -3.23 8.90 9.45
C PRO A 187 -1.76 9.36 9.61
N GLY A 188 -1.34 10.23 8.70
CA GLY A 188 -0.01 10.86 8.70
C GLY A 188 0.60 10.87 7.31
N HIS A 189 0.67 9.70 6.68
CA HIS A 189 1.13 9.58 5.28
C HIS A 189 0.12 10.20 4.31
N THR A 190 -1.16 9.83 4.43
CA THR A 190 -2.30 10.65 4.01
C THR A 190 -3.12 11.00 5.25
N ARG A 191 -4.12 11.90 5.12
CA ARG A 191 -5.02 12.20 6.24
C ARG A 191 -5.97 11.05 6.56
N GLY A 192 -6.28 10.22 5.58
CA GLY A 192 -7.24 9.13 5.69
C GLY A 192 -6.64 7.75 5.50
N ALA A 193 -5.32 7.62 5.60
CA ALA A 193 -4.61 6.35 5.48
C ALA A 193 -5.25 5.30 6.40
N THR A 194 -5.55 4.14 5.85
CA THR A 194 -6.31 3.07 6.50
C THR A 194 -5.55 1.76 6.38
N THR A 195 -5.07 1.25 7.52
CA THR A 195 -4.55 -0.12 7.63
C THR A 195 -5.72 -1.08 7.79
N TRP A 196 -5.74 -2.15 7.01
CA TRP A 196 -6.81 -3.15 7.08
C TRP A 196 -6.31 -4.41 7.78
N THR A 197 -7.18 -5.07 8.53
CA THR A 197 -6.88 -6.38 9.12
C THR A 197 -7.96 -7.39 8.79
N MET A 198 -7.58 -8.64 8.63
CA MET A 198 -8.53 -9.75 8.53
C MET A 198 -7.95 -11.01 9.15
N GLU A 199 -8.85 -11.93 9.47
CA GLU A 199 -8.49 -13.31 9.76
C GLU A 199 -8.37 -14.09 8.44
N LEU A 200 -7.26 -14.79 8.24
CA LEU A 200 -7.06 -15.70 7.12
C LEU A 200 -7.07 -17.15 7.62
N ALA A 201 -8.03 -17.94 7.13
CA ALA A 201 -8.05 -19.37 7.35
C ALA A 201 -7.30 -20.11 6.23
N ASP A 202 -6.28 -20.91 6.59
CA ASP A 202 -5.53 -21.74 5.66
C ASP A 202 -5.00 -23.00 6.36
N GLY A 203 -5.16 -24.17 5.75
CA GLY A 203 -4.64 -25.44 6.29
C GLY A 203 -5.14 -25.79 7.70
N GLY A 204 -6.36 -25.37 8.07
CA GLY A 204 -6.93 -25.59 9.41
C GLY A 204 -6.37 -24.66 10.49
N ARG A 205 -5.59 -23.64 10.11
CA ARG A 205 -5.06 -22.59 11.00
C ARG A 205 -5.69 -21.25 10.64
N SER A 206 -5.75 -20.37 11.63
CA SER A 206 -6.13 -18.97 11.48
C SER A 206 -4.88 -18.08 11.65
N TYR A 207 -4.80 -17.02 10.85
CA TYR A 207 -3.71 -16.05 10.85
C TYR A 207 -4.26 -14.62 10.88
N GLN A 208 -3.70 -13.77 11.74
CA GLN A 208 -3.97 -12.33 11.76
C GLN A 208 -3.16 -11.64 10.65
N VAL A 209 -3.86 -11.23 9.60
CA VAL A 209 -3.27 -10.52 8.45
C VAL A 209 -3.39 -9.02 8.66
N VAL A 210 -2.28 -8.31 8.51
CA VAL A 210 -2.25 -6.84 8.46
C VAL A 210 -1.91 -6.38 7.04
N PHE A 211 -2.82 -5.65 6.41
CA PHE A 211 -2.54 -4.87 5.20
C PHE A 211 -2.16 -3.46 5.66
N PHE A 212 -0.86 -3.28 5.87
CA PHE A 212 -0.29 -1.99 6.25
C PHE A 212 -0.67 -0.93 5.22
N SER A 213 -0.96 0.29 5.67
CA SER A 213 -1.05 1.45 4.78
C SER A 213 0.31 2.13 4.69
N SER A 214 0.62 3.02 5.61
CA SER A 214 1.94 3.65 5.70
C SER A 214 2.14 4.26 7.09
N ALA A 215 3.40 4.46 7.45
CA ALA A 215 3.84 5.24 8.60
C ALA A 215 5.06 6.09 8.22
N SER A 216 5.33 6.21 6.91
CA SER A 216 6.43 7.02 6.40
C SER A 216 5.99 8.47 6.23
N ILE A 217 6.94 9.38 6.44
CA ILE A 217 6.77 10.79 6.12
C ILE A 217 7.10 10.97 4.64
N ASN A 218 6.18 11.58 3.90
CA ASN A 218 6.41 11.87 2.49
C ASN A 218 7.58 12.84 2.29
N ALA A 219 8.43 12.57 1.30
CA ALA A 219 9.57 13.43 0.99
C ALA A 219 9.14 14.89 0.79
N GLY A 220 9.87 15.83 1.39
CA GLY A 220 9.56 17.26 1.37
C GLY A 220 8.47 17.72 2.35
N THR A 221 7.78 16.80 3.04
CA THR A 221 6.79 17.16 4.06
C THR A 221 7.48 17.63 5.34
N ARG A 222 7.04 18.79 5.86
CA ARG A 222 7.41 19.27 7.19
C ARG A 222 6.46 18.71 8.24
N LEU A 223 7.01 18.36 9.40
CA LEU A 223 6.23 17.97 10.57
C LEU A 223 5.79 19.18 11.39
N LEU A 224 6.69 20.15 11.57
CA LEU A 224 6.45 21.36 12.35
C LEU A 224 6.08 22.54 11.46
N GLY A 225 5.06 23.30 11.89
CA GLY A 225 4.59 24.48 11.18
C GLY A 225 3.93 24.18 9.83
N ASN A 226 3.48 22.94 9.62
CA ASN A 226 2.80 22.54 8.39
C ASN A 226 1.37 23.09 8.35
N ALA A 227 1.17 24.23 7.70
CA ALA A 227 -0.14 24.85 7.58
C ALA A 227 -1.15 24.00 6.78
N ALA A 228 -0.67 23.19 5.84
CA ALA A 228 -1.53 22.29 5.08
C ALA A 228 -2.01 21.12 5.95
N TYR A 229 -1.18 20.62 6.87
CA TYR A 229 -1.53 19.52 7.76
C TYR A 229 -1.07 19.76 9.21
N PRO A 230 -1.77 20.63 9.97
CA PRO A 230 -1.33 21.04 11.31
C PRO A 230 -1.27 19.90 12.33
N GLY A 231 -2.08 18.85 12.15
CA GLY A 231 -2.19 17.69 13.05
C GLY A 231 -1.20 16.55 12.80
N ILE A 232 -0.35 16.65 11.77
CA ILE A 232 0.44 15.51 11.27
C ILE A 232 1.29 14.79 12.33
N VAL A 233 1.85 15.54 13.30
CA VAL A 233 2.64 14.95 14.39
C VAL A 233 1.76 14.07 15.29
N ALA A 234 0.60 14.58 15.71
CA ALA A 234 -0.32 13.82 16.56
C ALA A 234 -0.87 12.59 15.82
N ASP A 235 -1.15 12.73 14.52
CA ASP A 235 -1.62 11.64 13.68
C ASP A 235 -0.56 10.54 13.50
N LEU A 236 0.71 10.89 13.30
CA LEU A 236 1.80 9.91 13.24
C LEU A 236 2.03 9.21 14.59
N GLU A 237 1.90 9.92 15.72
CA GLU A 237 1.95 9.30 17.06
C GLU A 237 0.83 8.28 17.26
N GLN A 238 -0.40 8.65 16.93
CA GLN A 238 -1.58 7.80 16.98
C GLN A 238 -1.40 6.56 16.08
N THR A 239 -0.88 6.76 14.86
CA THR A 239 -0.56 5.69 13.93
C THR A 239 0.44 4.72 14.52
N LEU A 240 1.57 5.19 15.04
CA LEU A 240 2.58 4.32 15.66
C LEU A 240 2.00 3.54 16.84
N ALA A 241 1.17 4.17 17.68
CA ALA A 241 0.52 3.50 18.80
C ALA A 241 -0.44 2.39 18.32
N THR A 242 -1.26 2.69 17.32
CA THR A 242 -2.22 1.75 16.71
C THR A 242 -1.49 0.54 16.12
N LEU A 243 -0.48 0.78 15.27
CA LEU A 243 0.28 -0.27 14.60
C LEU A 243 0.99 -1.21 15.58
N LYS A 244 1.55 -0.68 16.68
CA LYS A 244 2.19 -1.47 17.75
C LYS A 244 1.20 -2.36 18.50
N ALA A 245 -0.07 -1.97 18.58
CA ALA A 245 -1.10 -2.70 19.30
C ALA A 245 -1.75 -3.81 18.46
N LEU A 246 -1.63 -3.77 17.13
CA LEU A 246 -2.24 -4.77 16.25
C LEU A 246 -1.61 -6.16 16.43
N PRO A 247 -2.41 -7.22 16.64
CA PRO A 247 -1.92 -8.58 16.49
C PRO A 247 -1.59 -8.83 15.02
N CYS A 248 -0.43 -9.44 14.75
CA CYS A 248 0.05 -9.66 13.39
C CYS A 248 0.85 -10.97 13.31
N ASP A 249 0.33 -11.93 12.56
CA ASP A 249 1.08 -13.13 12.19
C ASP A 249 1.83 -12.92 10.86
N LEU A 250 1.16 -12.29 9.89
CA LEU A 250 1.74 -11.92 8.60
C LEU A 250 1.28 -10.53 8.20
N TYR A 251 2.21 -9.74 7.68
CA TYR A 251 1.93 -8.40 7.20
C TYR A 251 2.24 -8.28 5.70
N LEU A 252 1.40 -7.49 5.04
CA LEU A 252 1.47 -7.10 3.65
C LEU A 252 1.49 -5.57 3.59
N ALA A 253 1.97 -4.99 2.50
CA ALA A 253 2.18 -3.54 2.42
C ALA A 253 2.00 -3.03 0.98
N PRO A 254 1.70 -1.74 0.78
CA PRO A 254 1.38 -1.20 -0.53
C PRO A 254 2.59 -1.18 -1.47
N HIS A 255 3.82 -1.29 -0.94
CA HIS A 255 5.02 -1.50 -1.74
C HIS A 255 5.75 -2.80 -1.41
N GLY A 256 6.20 -3.49 -2.47
CA GLY A 256 6.93 -4.77 -2.36
C GLY A 256 8.12 -4.76 -1.41
N GLY A 257 8.87 -3.66 -1.40
CA GLY A 257 10.04 -3.48 -0.53
C GLY A 257 9.72 -3.44 0.97
N GLN A 258 8.51 -3.02 1.36
CA GLN A 258 8.14 -2.85 2.76
C GLN A 258 7.88 -4.19 3.46
N PHE A 259 7.50 -5.22 2.72
CA PHE A 259 7.16 -6.54 3.26
C PHE A 259 8.07 -7.66 2.76
N ALA A 260 9.24 -7.34 2.21
CA ALA A 260 10.19 -8.30 1.64
C ALA A 260 9.54 -9.22 0.58
N MET A 261 8.73 -8.64 -0.31
CA MET A 261 7.94 -9.34 -1.33
C MET A 261 8.75 -10.37 -2.11
N ALA A 262 9.95 -10.01 -2.60
CA ALA A 262 10.76 -10.89 -3.42
C ALA A 262 11.13 -12.18 -2.69
N ASP A 263 11.58 -12.08 -1.44
CA ASP A 263 11.98 -13.25 -0.64
C ASP A 263 10.76 -14.09 -0.25
N LYS A 264 9.68 -13.44 0.19
CA LYS A 264 8.43 -14.12 0.55
C LYS A 264 7.83 -14.85 -0.66
N PHE A 265 7.86 -14.25 -1.84
CA PHE A 265 7.32 -14.87 -3.05
C PHE A 265 8.23 -15.99 -3.55
N ALA A 266 9.56 -15.85 -3.45
CA ALA A 266 10.47 -16.94 -3.75
C ALA A 266 10.27 -18.15 -2.82
N ARG A 267 9.91 -17.92 -1.54
CA ARG A 267 9.54 -18.96 -0.58
C ARG A 267 8.20 -19.62 -0.94
N LEU A 268 7.20 -18.83 -1.32
CA LEU A 268 5.90 -19.35 -1.83
C LEU A 268 6.11 -20.23 -3.07
N ASP A 269 6.91 -19.77 -4.03
CA ASP A 269 7.19 -20.49 -5.28
C ASP A 269 7.93 -21.83 -5.03
N ARG A 270 8.58 -21.99 -3.87
CA ARG A 270 9.17 -23.26 -3.39
C ARG A 270 8.19 -24.16 -2.63
N GLY A 271 6.94 -23.77 -2.49
CA GLY A 271 5.88 -24.56 -1.85
C GLY A 271 5.79 -24.40 -0.34
N GLU A 272 6.37 -23.34 0.25
CA GLU A 272 6.28 -23.09 1.70
C GLU A 272 4.87 -22.65 2.16
N GLY A 273 3.94 -22.35 1.23
CA GLY A 273 2.57 -21.93 1.53
C GLY A 273 2.50 -20.66 2.41
N VAL A 274 1.45 -20.49 3.21
CA VAL A 274 1.28 -19.32 4.09
C VAL A 274 2.46 -19.10 5.05
N ALA A 275 3.21 -20.15 5.40
CA ALA A 275 4.40 -20.01 6.25
C ALA A 275 5.52 -19.17 5.61
N ALA A 276 5.50 -18.98 4.29
CA ALA A 276 6.36 -18.03 3.58
C ALA A 276 6.09 -16.56 3.98
N LEU A 277 4.87 -16.27 4.43
CA LEU A 277 4.38 -14.92 4.71
C LEU A 277 4.42 -14.57 6.20
N VAL A 278 4.35 -15.57 7.08
CA VAL A 278 4.40 -15.41 8.54
C VAL A 278 5.70 -14.70 8.93
N ASP A 279 5.56 -13.51 9.49
CA ASP A 279 6.68 -12.60 9.76
C ASP A 279 6.34 -11.54 10.83
N PRO A 280 6.03 -11.95 12.07
CA PRO A 280 5.79 -11.00 13.17
C PRO A 280 7.05 -10.20 13.55
N ALA A 281 8.24 -10.71 13.23
CA ALA A 281 9.49 -10.00 13.46
C ALA A 281 9.65 -8.83 12.48
N GLY A 282 9.46 -9.08 11.18
CA GLY A 282 9.47 -8.04 10.15
C GLY A 282 8.43 -6.95 10.39
N TRP A 283 7.25 -7.31 10.92
CA TRP A 283 6.23 -6.33 11.33
C TRP A 283 6.76 -5.35 12.38
N ARG A 284 7.37 -5.86 13.45
CA ARG A 284 7.96 -5.03 14.51
C ARG A 284 9.12 -4.18 13.99
N GLU A 285 9.97 -4.74 13.13
CA GLU A 285 11.09 -4.01 12.52
C GLU A 285 10.62 -2.88 11.59
N LEU A 286 9.58 -3.11 10.80
CA LEU A 286 8.96 -2.09 9.94
C LEU A 286 8.47 -0.90 10.78
N ILE A 287 7.71 -1.16 11.85
CA ILE A 287 7.19 -0.12 12.73
C ILE A 287 8.32 0.61 13.45
N ALA A 288 9.32 -0.12 13.97
CA ALA A 288 10.46 0.47 14.64
C ALA A 288 11.28 1.36 13.69
N GLY A 289 11.41 0.97 12.42
CA GLY A 289 12.03 1.78 11.37
C GLY A 289 11.26 3.08 11.08
N ALA A 290 9.94 2.98 10.95
CA ALA A 290 9.08 4.14 10.75
C ALA A 290 9.14 5.11 11.94
N GLU A 291 9.08 4.58 13.17
CA GLU A 291 9.21 5.38 14.38
C GLU A 291 10.55 6.10 14.43
N ARG A 292 11.68 5.40 14.23
CA ARG A 292 13.00 6.04 14.19
C ARG A 292 13.04 7.19 13.19
N SER A 293 12.58 6.97 11.96
CA SER A 293 12.52 8.00 10.93
C SER A 293 11.71 9.23 11.36
N PHE A 294 10.53 8.99 11.95
CA PHE A 294 9.67 10.06 12.48
C PHE A 294 10.33 10.84 13.62
N ARG A 295 10.88 10.15 14.62
CA ARG A 295 11.57 10.78 15.75
C ARG A 295 12.77 11.60 15.29
N ASP A 296 13.57 11.05 14.38
CA ASP A 296 14.76 11.73 13.87
C ASP A 296 14.39 12.99 13.09
N GLN A 297 13.35 12.94 12.24
CA GLN A 297 12.89 14.13 11.52
C GLN A 297 12.32 15.18 12.48
N LEU A 298 11.49 14.76 13.45
CA LEU A 298 10.90 15.68 14.42
C LEU A 298 11.99 16.39 15.23
N ALA A 299 12.99 15.66 15.72
CA ALA A 299 14.12 16.23 16.47
C ALA A 299 14.94 17.20 15.61
N ARG A 300 15.20 16.88 14.33
CA ARG A 300 15.86 17.80 13.40
C ARG A 300 15.07 19.09 13.21
N GLU A 301 13.77 19.01 12.96
CA GLU A 301 12.93 20.20 12.78
C GLU A 301 12.83 21.05 14.06
N GLN A 302 12.81 20.41 15.25
CA GLN A 302 12.86 21.12 16.53
C GLN A 302 14.18 21.88 16.72
N ALA A 303 15.31 21.24 16.40
CA ALA A 303 16.63 21.89 16.49
C ALA A 303 16.74 23.10 15.56
N LEU A 304 16.15 23.04 14.37
CA LEU A 304 16.12 24.16 13.41
C LEU A 304 15.16 25.30 13.81
N ALA A 305 14.20 25.03 14.69
CA ALA A 305 13.26 26.02 15.20
C ALA A 305 13.77 26.74 16.46
N GLN A 306 14.88 26.27 17.05
CA GLN A 306 15.52 26.96 18.16
C GLN A 306 16.27 28.21 17.64
N PRO A 307 16.10 29.37 18.29
CA PRO A 307 16.71 30.64 17.86
C PRO A 307 18.24 30.67 18.02
#